data_AF-A0AAU5CRJ4-F1
#
_entry.id   AF-A0AAU5CRJ4-F1
#
_cell.length_a   1.000
_cell.length_b   1.000
_cell.length_c   1.000
_cell.angle_alpha   90.00
_cell.angle_beta   90.00
_cell.angle_gamma   90.00
#
_symmetry.space_group_name_H-M   'P 1'
#
loop_
_entity.id
_entity.type
_entity.pdbx_description
1 polymer ?
#
loop_
_entity_poly.entity_id
_entity_poly.type
_entity_poly.pdbx_seq_one_letter_code
_entity_poly.pdbx_strand_id
1 'polypeptide(L)'
;MSLNSLRSLARRVVPTLLVAQVVLLPLQPASAAPATQPCRSAAACGSVIVAPVSQAAPDHGDCTSPEPVVCLIRSETPEEREIARDQRMRYHQLLVDMERTECAMRAEGRSEEDIARALVQMRNDAKDVIRAGMTPEQVAELEARNEKKYGNPLGPTADQLYMKYGSWEKVADAATRSSAAVDQELGLEFRHCSCEVLRSA
;
A
#
# COMPACT_ATOMS: atom_id res chain seq x y z
N MET A 1 26.28 28.36 48.38
CA MET A 1 27.38 28.59 47.40
C MET A 1 26.76 29.08 46.11
N SER A 2 27.24 30.19 45.59
CA SER A 2 26.79 30.83 44.35
C SER A 2 28.01 31.11 43.48
N LEU A 3 27.86 31.13 42.16
CA LEU A 3 28.24 32.29 41.33
C LEU A 3 27.98 31.99 39.84
N ASN A 4 27.12 32.82 39.24
CA ASN A 4 26.93 32.87 37.78
C ASN A 4 28.22 33.30 37.08
N SER A 5 28.51 32.71 35.93
CA SER A 5 29.64 33.14 35.10
C SER A 5 29.30 34.42 34.33
N LEU A 6 30.01 35.50 34.63
CA LEU A 6 30.01 36.77 33.88
C LEU A 6 31.37 36.96 33.22
N ARG A 7 31.41 37.29 31.92
CA ARG A 7 32.49 38.11 31.29
C ARG A 7 32.16 38.59 29.86
N SER A 8 31.23 39.54 29.80
CA SER A 8 31.41 40.88 29.22
C SER A 8 32.44 41.12 28.09
N LEU A 9 31.91 41.55 26.94
CA LEU A 9 32.32 42.69 26.09
C LEU A 9 33.73 42.77 25.46
N ALA A 10 33.73 42.95 24.13
CA ALA A 10 34.59 43.92 23.45
C ALA A 10 33.73 44.82 22.53
N ARG A 11 33.70 46.13 22.80
CA ARG A 11 33.10 47.17 21.93
C ARG A 11 34.16 47.68 20.94
N ARG A 12 33.75 48.12 19.74
CA ARG A 12 34.10 49.46 19.19
C ARG A 12 33.32 49.82 17.93
N VAL A 13 33.12 51.13 17.78
CA VAL A 13 32.51 51.91 16.68
C VAL A 13 33.22 53.28 16.73
N VAL A 14 33.21 54.18 15.75
CA VAL A 14 32.37 54.47 14.56
C VAL A 14 33.33 55.08 13.47
N PRO A 15 32.94 55.74 12.35
CA PRO A 15 31.71 55.77 11.52
C PRO A 15 31.97 55.79 9.96
N THR A 16 30.88 55.89 9.17
CA THR A 16 30.71 56.63 7.88
C THR A 16 31.75 56.53 6.74
N LEU A 17 31.27 56.17 5.54
CA LEU A 17 30.95 57.16 4.49
C LEU A 17 30.05 56.57 3.38
N LEU A 18 29.37 57.46 2.66
CA LEU A 18 28.27 57.15 1.73
C LEU A 18 28.70 57.46 0.29
N VAL A 19 28.60 56.49 -0.62
CA VAL A 19 28.66 56.73 -2.07
C VAL A 19 27.60 55.88 -2.75
N ALA A 20 26.64 56.54 -3.40
CA ALA A 20 25.65 55.89 -4.23
C ALA A 20 26.23 55.58 -5.61
N GLN A 21 25.94 54.41 -6.17
CA GLN A 21 25.96 54.19 -7.61
C GLN A 21 24.68 53.47 -8.04
N VAL A 22 23.88 54.16 -8.84
CA VAL A 22 22.70 53.60 -9.52
C VAL A 22 23.19 52.93 -10.79
N VAL A 23 23.19 51.59 -10.82
CA VAL A 23 23.39 50.82 -12.05
C VAL A 23 22.01 50.50 -12.63
N LEU A 24 21.67 51.13 -13.76
CA LEU A 24 20.51 50.72 -14.55
C LEU A 24 20.81 49.36 -15.20
N LEU A 25 20.17 48.29 -14.72
CA LEU A 25 20.02 47.06 -15.50
C LEU A 25 18.79 47.15 -16.40
N PRO A 26 18.88 46.78 -17.69
CA PRO A 26 17.72 46.68 -18.55
C PRO A 26 16.86 45.47 -18.14
N LEU A 27 15.60 45.73 -17.81
CA LEU A 27 14.58 44.69 -17.65
C LEU A 27 14.32 44.01 -19.00
N GLN A 28 14.87 42.81 -19.19
CA GLN A 28 14.43 41.92 -20.26
C GLN A 28 13.10 41.25 -19.84
N PRO A 29 12.06 41.26 -20.69
CA PRO A 29 10.84 40.53 -20.40
C PRO A 29 11.12 39.02 -20.48
N ALA A 30 10.99 38.32 -19.36
CA ALA A 30 11.04 36.87 -19.31
C ALA A 30 9.88 36.29 -20.15
N SER A 31 10.19 35.83 -21.36
CA SER A 31 9.23 35.17 -22.23
C SER A 31 8.98 33.76 -21.69
N ALA A 32 7.97 33.63 -20.85
CA ALA A 32 7.51 32.35 -20.34
C ALA A 32 6.86 31.53 -21.47
N ALA A 33 7.66 30.71 -22.15
CA ALA A 33 7.14 29.67 -23.02
C ALA A 33 6.35 28.66 -22.15
N PRO A 34 5.08 28.34 -22.48
CA PRO A 34 4.36 27.30 -21.76
C PRO A 34 5.01 25.96 -22.08
N ALA A 35 5.75 25.41 -21.12
CA ALA A 35 6.18 24.03 -21.18
C ALA A 35 4.94 23.13 -21.08
N THR A 36 4.39 22.73 -22.21
CA THR A 36 3.39 21.66 -22.31
C THR A 36 4.08 20.34 -21.99
N GLN A 37 4.37 20.12 -20.71
CA GLN A 37 4.60 18.78 -20.19
C GLN A 37 3.28 18.01 -20.33
N PRO A 38 3.22 16.91 -21.09
CA PRO A 38 2.13 15.99 -20.93
C PRO A 38 2.25 15.41 -19.53
N CYS A 39 1.38 15.82 -18.62
CA CYS A 39 1.17 15.14 -17.34
C CYS A 39 0.56 13.75 -17.60
N ARG A 40 1.35 12.83 -18.16
CA ARG A 40 1.24 11.42 -17.84
C ARG A 40 1.66 11.29 -16.38
N SER A 41 0.75 11.65 -15.48
CA SER A 41 0.74 11.01 -14.17
C SER A 41 0.66 9.52 -14.50
N ALA A 42 1.72 8.76 -14.17
CA ALA A 42 1.61 7.32 -14.15
C ALA A 42 0.37 7.01 -13.30
N ALA A 43 -0.58 6.26 -13.86
CA ALA A 43 -1.82 5.97 -13.15
C ALA A 43 -1.42 5.26 -11.86
N ALA A 44 -1.71 5.89 -10.72
CA ALA A 44 -1.27 5.38 -9.42
C ALA A 44 -1.80 3.95 -9.26
N CYS A 45 -0.88 3.00 -9.15
CA CYS A 45 -1.15 1.58 -8.98
C CYS A 45 -0.80 1.15 -7.55
N GLY A 46 -1.16 -0.06 -7.17
CA GLY A 46 -1.17 -0.51 -5.78
C GLY A 46 -2.38 0.05 -5.03
N SER A 47 -2.18 0.50 -3.79
CA SER A 47 -3.26 1.02 -2.95
C SER A 47 -3.55 2.50 -3.24
N VAL A 48 -4.77 2.80 -3.69
CA VAL A 48 -5.24 4.18 -3.88
C VAL A 48 -6.33 4.50 -2.87
N ILE A 49 -6.20 5.62 -2.17
CA ILE A 49 -7.27 6.16 -1.33
C ILE A 49 -8.26 6.89 -2.24
N VAL A 50 -9.52 6.46 -2.22
CA VAL A 50 -10.62 6.98 -3.05
C VAL A 50 -11.74 7.63 -2.23
N ALA A 51 -11.81 7.34 -0.93
CA ALA A 51 -12.73 7.96 0.02
C ALA A 51 -12.11 8.00 1.44
N PRO A 52 -12.58 8.88 2.35
CA PRO A 52 -12.29 8.73 3.78
C PRO A 52 -12.97 7.47 4.33
N VAL A 53 -12.42 6.92 5.42
CA VAL A 53 -13.02 5.80 6.16
C VAL A 53 -14.28 6.27 6.89
N SER A 54 -15.28 5.39 7.01
CA SER A 54 -16.55 5.69 7.67
C SER A 54 -16.34 6.14 9.12
N GLN A 55 -16.89 7.33 9.43
CA GLN A 55 -16.92 7.92 10.77
C GLN A 55 -18.23 7.59 11.53
N ALA A 56 -19.04 6.66 11.01
CA ALA A 56 -20.25 6.20 11.70
C ALA A 56 -19.89 5.48 13.02
N ALA A 57 -20.82 5.46 13.97
CA ALA A 57 -20.68 4.58 15.14
C ALA A 57 -20.55 3.09 14.72
N PRO A 58 -20.03 2.21 15.58
CA PRO A 58 -20.12 0.77 15.42
C PRO A 58 -21.55 0.30 15.08
N ASP A 59 -21.68 -0.47 14.00
CA ASP A 59 -22.94 -1.17 13.67
C ASP A 59 -22.92 -2.59 14.25
N HIS A 60 -23.93 -2.89 15.06
CA HIS A 60 -24.14 -4.19 15.69
C HIS A 60 -25.46 -4.85 15.23
N GLY A 61 -26.10 -4.31 14.20
CA GLY A 61 -27.29 -4.87 13.57
C GLY A 61 -26.98 -6.04 12.61
N ASP A 62 -28.03 -6.56 11.99
CA ASP A 62 -27.93 -7.63 11.00
C ASP A 62 -27.20 -7.14 9.74
N CYS A 63 -25.92 -7.49 9.62
CA CYS A 63 -25.12 -7.13 8.46
C CYS A 63 -25.56 -7.92 7.21
N THR A 64 -25.85 -7.20 6.13
CA THR A 64 -26.30 -7.77 4.84
C THR A 64 -25.17 -8.03 3.84
N SER A 65 -23.90 -7.86 4.22
CA SER A 65 -22.77 -8.08 3.30
C SER A 65 -22.54 -9.59 3.06
N PRO A 66 -22.30 -10.02 1.82
CA PRO A 66 -21.87 -11.40 1.53
C PRO A 66 -20.43 -11.70 2.00
N GLU A 67 -19.64 -10.66 2.32
CA GLU A 67 -18.28 -10.76 2.83
C GLU A 67 -18.27 -10.51 4.36
N PRO A 68 -18.06 -11.54 5.21
CA PRO A 68 -18.16 -11.40 6.67
C PRO A 68 -17.18 -10.37 7.27
N VAL A 69 -16.03 -10.16 6.63
CA VAL A 69 -15.04 -9.15 7.05
C VAL A 69 -15.56 -7.72 6.88
N VAL A 70 -16.43 -7.45 5.91
CA VAL A 70 -17.10 -6.14 5.78
C VAL A 70 -18.03 -5.89 6.96
N CYS A 71 -18.70 -6.93 7.46
CA CYS A 71 -19.52 -6.84 8.68
C CYS A 71 -18.68 -6.53 9.92
N LEU A 72 -17.51 -7.16 10.04
CA LEU A 72 -16.57 -6.88 11.12
C LEU A 72 -16.12 -5.41 11.10
N ILE A 73 -15.68 -4.89 9.94
CA ILE A 73 -15.27 -3.49 9.76
C ILE A 73 -16.42 -2.51 10.11
N ARG A 74 -17.68 -2.85 9.84
CA ARG A 74 -18.83 -2.02 10.25
C ARG A 74 -19.03 -1.99 11.76
N SER A 75 -18.73 -3.10 12.45
CA SER A 75 -18.79 -3.18 13.92
C SER A 75 -17.60 -2.57 14.66
N GLU A 76 -16.56 -2.14 13.95
CA GLU A 76 -15.40 -1.41 14.49
C GLU A 76 -15.72 0.08 14.75
N THR A 77 -14.97 0.71 15.66
CA THR A 77 -14.95 2.17 15.86
C THR A 77 -14.25 2.89 14.68
N PRO A 78 -14.48 4.21 14.47
CA PRO A 78 -13.77 4.98 13.45
C PRO A 78 -12.24 4.84 13.53
N GLU A 79 -11.69 4.83 14.74
CA GLU A 79 -10.25 4.65 15.01
C GLU A 79 -9.75 3.25 14.64
N GLU A 80 -10.52 2.20 14.93
CA GLU A 80 -10.21 0.82 14.53
C GLU A 80 -10.27 0.64 13.01
N ARG A 81 -11.25 1.25 12.33
CA ARG A 81 -11.34 1.19 10.86
C ARG A 81 -10.18 1.91 10.16
N GLU A 82 -9.64 2.98 10.76
CA GLU A 82 -8.40 3.62 10.28
C GLU A 82 -7.20 2.66 10.42
N ILE A 83 -7.09 1.92 11.53
CA ILE A 83 -6.09 0.85 11.72
C ILE A 83 -6.29 -0.27 10.68
N ALA A 84 -7.54 -0.67 10.41
CA ALA A 84 -7.88 -1.67 9.40
C ALA A 84 -7.52 -1.21 7.98
N ARG A 85 -7.72 0.07 7.64
CA ARG A 85 -7.24 0.65 6.37
C ARG A 85 -5.72 0.55 6.27
N ASP A 86 -4.98 0.92 7.30
CA ASP A 86 -3.52 0.86 7.29
C ASP A 86 -3.00 -0.58 7.18
N GLN A 87 -3.66 -1.55 7.81
CA GLN A 87 -3.40 -2.98 7.61
C GLN A 87 -3.70 -3.40 6.15
N ARG A 88 -4.78 -2.91 5.56
CA ARG A 88 -5.17 -3.18 4.17
C ARG A 88 -4.19 -2.59 3.17
N MET A 89 -3.66 -1.39 3.40
CA MET A 89 -2.62 -0.79 2.59
C MET A 89 -1.31 -1.60 2.62
N ARG A 90 -0.93 -2.17 3.78
CA ARG A 90 0.19 -3.12 3.87
C ARG A 90 -0.08 -4.41 3.09
N TYR A 91 -1.30 -4.92 3.12
CA TYR A 91 -1.71 -6.07 2.29
C TYR A 91 -1.66 -5.75 0.79
N HIS A 92 -2.02 -4.53 0.37
CA HIS A 92 -1.87 -4.11 -1.02
C HIS A 92 -0.40 -3.99 -1.45
N GLN A 93 0.51 -3.60 -0.56
CA GLN A 93 1.95 -3.58 -0.89
C GLN A 93 2.49 -4.99 -1.19
N LEU A 94 2.07 -6.01 -0.44
CA LEU A 94 2.36 -7.41 -0.76
C LEU A 94 1.88 -7.78 -2.17
N LEU A 95 0.68 -7.36 -2.58
CA LEU A 95 0.16 -7.66 -3.91
C LEU A 95 1.01 -6.99 -5.01
N VAL A 96 1.46 -5.74 -4.79
CA VAL A 96 2.40 -5.05 -5.68
C VAL A 96 3.76 -5.78 -5.76
N ASP A 97 4.25 -6.32 -4.65
CA ASP A 97 5.51 -7.08 -4.61
C ASP A 97 5.37 -8.46 -5.28
N MET A 98 4.19 -9.08 -5.20
CA MET A 98 3.82 -10.28 -5.97
C MET A 98 3.78 -9.98 -7.47
N GLU A 99 3.12 -8.90 -7.91
CA GLU A 99 3.12 -8.45 -9.32
C GLU A 99 4.54 -8.14 -9.83
N ARG A 100 5.42 -7.58 -8.98
CA ARG A 100 6.83 -7.37 -9.34
C ARG A 100 7.56 -8.70 -9.58
N THR A 101 7.29 -9.70 -8.75
CA THR A 101 7.85 -11.06 -8.91
C THR A 101 7.33 -11.74 -10.17
N GLU A 102 6.02 -11.63 -10.44
CA GLU A 102 5.38 -12.12 -11.67
C GLU A 102 6.03 -11.51 -12.92
N CYS A 103 6.20 -10.19 -12.95
CA CYS A 103 6.87 -9.48 -14.06
C CYS A 103 8.33 -9.90 -14.24
N ALA A 104 9.08 -10.13 -13.15
CA ALA A 104 10.46 -10.60 -13.22
C ALA A 104 10.54 -12.03 -13.79
N MET A 105 9.73 -12.95 -13.27
CA MET A 105 9.67 -14.34 -13.74
C MET A 105 9.25 -14.45 -15.21
N ARG A 106 8.30 -13.63 -15.68
CA ARG A 106 7.97 -13.55 -17.12
C ARG A 106 9.13 -13.03 -17.96
N ALA A 107 9.88 -12.03 -17.48
CA ALA A 107 11.05 -11.50 -18.18
C ALA A 107 12.22 -12.51 -18.23
N GLU A 108 12.32 -13.41 -17.25
CA GLU A 108 13.22 -14.57 -17.24
C GLU A 108 12.78 -15.73 -18.15
N GLY A 109 11.57 -15.68 -18.71
CA GLY A 109 11.01 -16.74 -19.54
C GLY A 109 10.51 -17.97 -18.75
N ARG A 110 10.14 -17.78 -17.48
CA ARG A 110 9.51 -18.84 -16.66
C ARG A 110 8.13 -19.20 -17.20
N SER A 111 7.69 -20.43 -16.94
CA SER A 111 6.36 -20.88 -17.32
C SER A 111 5.28 -20.21 -16.45
N GLU A 112 4.07 -20.07 -16.98
CA GLU A 112 2.92 -19.59 -16.21
C GLU A 112 2.60 -20.50 -15.01
N GLU A 113 2.96 -21.80 -15.09
CA GLU A 113 2.88 -22.72 -13.95
C GLU A 113 3.86 -22.35 -12.83
N ASP A 114 5.14 -22.14 -13.15
CA ASP A 114 6.16 -21.72 -12.18
C ASP A 114 5.74 -20.41 -11.50
N ILE A 115 5.27 -19.45 -12.30
CA ILE A 115 4.76 -18.14 -11.86
C ILE A 115 3.57 -18.34 -10.91
N ALA A 116 2.54 -19.05 -11.33
CA ALA A 116 1.34 -19.32 -10.53
C ALA A 116 1.67 -20.02 -9.20
N ARG A 117 2.56 -21.01 -9.22
CA ARG A 117 3.01 -21.72 -8.01
C ARG A 117 3.75 -20.78 -7.05
N ALA A 118 4.66 -19.95 -7.56
CA ALA A 118 5.38 -18.96 -6.75
C ALA A 118 4.43 -17.93 -6.11
N LEU A 119 3.51 -17.35 -6.89
CA LEU A 119 2.57 -16.34 -6.39
C LEU A 119 1.58 -16.91 -5.35
N VAL A 120 1.11 -18.14 -5.53
CA VAL A 120 0.26 -18.83 -4.54
C VAL A 120 1.04 -19.08 -3.25
N GLN A 121 2.32 -19.46 -3.34
CA GLN A 121 3.16 -19.64 -2.16
C GLN A 121 3.37 -18.31 -1.42
N MET A 122 3.81 -17.25 -2.11
CA MET A 122 4.00 -15.91 -1.51
C MET A 122 2.75 -15.42 -0.78
N ARG A 123 1.55 -15.64 -1.36
CA ARG A 123 0.29 -15.25 -0.71
C ARG A 123 -0.06 -16.11 0.48
N ASN A 124 0.33 -17.38 0.50
CA ASN A 124 0.14 -18.27 1.64
C ASN A 124 1.09 -17.89 2.78
N ASP A 125 2.38 -17.68 2.49
CA ASP A 125 3.40 -17.24 3.46
C ASP A 125 3.03 -15.89 4.10
N ALA A 126 2.47 -14.96 3.33
CA ALA A 126 2.05 -13.67 3.85
C ALA A 126 0.88 -13.76 4.86
N LYS A 127 0.10 -14.85 4.86
CA LYS A 127 -0.90 -15.09 5.92
C LYS A 127 -0.21 -15.44 7.24
N ASP A 128 0.96 -16.07 7.22
CA ASP A 128 1.74 -16.36 8.42
C ASP A 128 2.29 -15.08 9.06
N VAL A 129 2.63 -14.07 8.24
CA VAL A 129 2.99 -12.73 8.72
C VAL A 129 1.79 -12.04 9.40
N ILE A 130 0.57 -12.19 8.87
CA ILE A 130 -0.65 -11.65 9.53
C ILE A 130 -1.00 -12.45 10.80
N ARG A 131 -0.80 -13.78 10.80
CA ARG A 131 -0.96 -14.65 11.98
C ARG A 131 -0.01 -14.32 13.13
N ALA A 132 1.14 -13.69 12.86
CA ALA A 132 2.06 -13.24 13.92
C ALA A 132 1.44 -12.21 14.89
N GLY A 133 0.32 -11.57 14.52
CA GLY A 133 -0.48 -10.71 15.40
C GLY A 133 -1.69 -11.39 16.06
N MET A 134 -1.91 -12.69 15.83
CA MET A 134 -3.03 -13.48 16.38
C MET A 134 -2.60 -14.29 17.61
N THR A 135 -3.55 -14.67 18.47
CA THR A 135 -3.28 -15.65 19.53
C THR A 135 -3.16 -17.07 18.95
N PRO A 136 -2.46 -18.01 19.61
CA PRO A 136 -2.36 -19.40 19.14
C PRO A 136 -3.71 -20.06 18.88
N GLU A 137 -4.74 -19.73 19.68
CA GLU A 137 -6.10 -20.24 19.54
C GLU A 137 -6.79 -19.71 18.26
N GLN A 138 -6.61 -18.42 17.95
CA GLN A 138 -7.13 -17.80 16.73
C GLN A 138 -6.45 -18.38 15.48
N VAL A 139 -5.14 -18.65 15.53
CA VAL A 139 -4.41 -19.33 14.46
C VAL A 139 -4.94 -20.76 14.29
N ALA A 140 -5.09 -21.51 15.37
CA ALA A 140 -5.61 -22.88 15.32
C ALA A 140 -7.04 -22.98 14.77
N GLU A 141 -7.94 -22.04 15.10
CA GLU A 141 -9.30 -21.99 14.53
C GLU A 141 -9.26 -21.70 13.02
N LEU A 142 -8.45 -20.72 12.60
CA LEU A 142 -8.25 -20.38 11.20
C LEU A 142 -7.70 -21.57 10.39
N GLU A 143 -6.71 -22.27 10.94
CA GLU A 143 -6.10 -23.44 10.32
C GLU A 143 -7.07 -24.62 10.26
N ALA A 144 -7.79 -24.94 11.34
CA ALA A 144 -8.80 -25.99 11.35
C ALA A 144 -9.93 -25.73 10.33
N ARG A 145 -10.32 -24.46 10.14
CA ARG A 145 -11.27 -24.05 9.11
C ARG A 145 -10.71 -24.20 7.69
N ASN A 146 -9.44 -23.86 7.48
CA ASN A 146 -8.78 -24.03 6.19
C ASN A 146 -8.59 -25.52 5.86
N GLU A 147 -8.17 -26.32 6.83
CA GLU A 147 -8.03 -27.78 6.72
C GLU A 147 -9.36 -28.43 6.34
N LYS A 148 -10.45 -28.10 7.05
CA LYS A 148 -11.80 -28.60 6.72
C LYS A 148 -12.27 -28.21 5.31
N LYS A 149 -11.82 -27.08 4.77
CA LYS A 149 -12.28 -26.54 3.48
C LYS A 149 -11.39 -26.91 2.29
N TYR A 150 -10.09 -27.07 2.51
CA TYR A 150 -9.07 -27.22 1.46
C TYR A 150 -8.13 -28.42 1.70
N GLY A 151 -8.16 -29.10 2.84
CA GLY A 151 -7.17 -30.13 3.19
C GLY A 151 -5.74 -29.56 3.31
N ASN A 152 -5.64 -28.29 3.70
CA ASN A 152 -4.38 -27.58 3.94
C ASN A 152 -4.62 -26.39 4.90
N PRO A 153 -3.83 -26.23 5.98
CA PRO A 153 -4.05 -25.20 7.00
C PRO A 153 -3.75 -23.77 6.51
N LEU A 154 -2.91 -23.59 5.48
CA LEU A 154 -2.56 -22.28 4.90
C LEU A 154 -3.62 -21.78 3.91
N GLY A 155 -4.42 -22.68 3.34
CA GLY A 155 -5.41 -22.40 2.30
C GLY A 155 -5.20 -23.28 1.07
N PRO A 156 -5.83 -22.95 -0.08
CA PRO A 156 -5.77 -23.80 -1.26
C PRO A 156 -4.35 -23.84 -1.86
N THR A 157 -3.96 -25.01 -2.38
CA THR A 157 -2.72 -25.19 -3.13
C THR A 157 -2.84 -24.65 -4.56
N ALA A 158 -1.71 -24.45 -5.24
CA ALA A 158 -1.70 -24.04 -6.65
C ALA A 158 -2.46 -25.04 -7.54
N ASP A 159 -2.31 -26.35 -7.30
CA ASP A 159 -3.02 -27.41 -8.02
C ASP A 159 -4.54 -27.38 -7.78
N GLN A 160 -4.98 -27.07 -6.56
CA GLN A 160 -6.41 -26.89 -6.25
C GLN A 160 -7.00 -25.65 -6.94
N LEU A 161 -6.22 -24.57 -7.04
CA LEU A 161 -6.62 -23.39 -7.80
C LEU A 161 -6.61 -23.67 -9.31
N TYR A 162 -5.69 -24.47 -9.82
CA TYR A 162 -5.66 -24.92 -11.21
C TYR A 162 -6.89 -25.78 -11.55
N MET A 163 -7.22 -26.77 -10.73
CA MET A 163 -8.45 -27.56 -10.87
C MET A 163 -9.72 -26.69 -10.85
N LYS A 164 -9.70 -25.57 -10.13
CA LYS A 164 -10.82 -24.62 -10.06
C LYS A 164 -10.92 -23.69 -11.28
N TYR A 165 -9.80 -23.19 -11.81
CA TYR A 165 -9.80 -22.13 -12.83
C TYR A 165 -9.45 -22.61 -14.25
N GLY A 166 -8.80 -23.78 -14.38
CA GLY A 166 -8.49 -24.45 -15.65
C GLY A 166 -7.32 -23.85 -16.45
N SER A 167 -6.59 -22.88 -15.93
CA SER A 167 -5.37 -22.34 -16.55
C SER A 167 -4.45 -21.74 -15.48
N TRP A 168 -3.14 -21.70 -15.74
CA TRP A 168 -2.16 -21.20 -14.78
C TRP A 168 -2.16 -19.66 -14.69
N GLU A 169 -2.42 -18.97 -15.80
CA GLU A 169 -2.60 -17.51 -15.86
C GLU A 169 -3.72 -17.08 -14.91
N LYS A 170 -4.87 -17.77 -14.95
CA LYS A 170 -5.99 -17.49 -14.02
C LYS A 170 -5.65 -17.82 -12.56
N VAL A 171 -4.69 -18.70 -12.29
CA VAL A 171 -4.19 -18.95 -10.92
C VAL A 171 -3.31 -17.79 -10.47
N ALA A 172 -2.44 -17.26 -11.34
CA ALA A 172 -1.65 -16.05 -11.09
C ALA A 172 -2.56 -14.83 -10.83
N ASP A 173 -3.52 -14.54 -11.72
CA ASP A 173 -4.54 -13.49 -11.54
C ASP A 173 -5.30 -13.67 -10.21
N ALA A 174 -5.67 -14.91 -9.88
CA ALA A 174 -6.39 -15.23 -8.65
C ALA A 174 -5.53 -15.11 -7.39
N ALA A 175 -4.19 -15.14 -7.50
CA ALA A 175 -3.24 -14.92 -6.42
C ALA A 175 -3.05 -13.41 -6.15
N THR A 176 -2.87 -12.58 -7.18
CA THR A 176 -2.60 -11.14 -7.06
C THR A 176 -3.85 -10.28 -6.79
N ARG A 177 -5.07 -10.79 -7.04
CA ARG A 177 -6.31 -10.03 -6.80
C ARG A 177 -6.62 -9.72 -5.32
N SER A 178 -7.08 -8.50 -5.10
CA SER A 178 -7.70 -8.01 -3.85
C SER A 178 -9.22 -8.34 -3.77
N SER A 179 -9.88 -8.00 -2.65
CA SER A 179 -11.34 -8.01 -2.51
C SER A 179 -11.89 -6.60 -2.57
N ALA A 180 -12.53 -6.24 -3.69
CA ALA A 180 -13.05 -4.90 -3.94
C ALA A 180 -14.08 -4.43 -2.88
N ALA A 181 -14.87 -5.34 -2.29
CA ALA A 181 -15.82 -5.00 -1.24
C ALA A 181 -15.12 -4.55 0.06
N VAL A 182 -14.01 -5.20 0.41
CA VAL A 182 -13.19 -4.82 1.58
C VAL A 182 -12.45 -3.52 1.33
N ASP A 183 -11.94 -3.35 0.10
CA ASP A 183 -11.22 -2.15 -0.30
C ASP A 183 -12.15 -0.93 -0.22
N GLN A 184 -13.34 -1.03 -0.82
CA GLN A 184 -14.36 0.02 -0.80
C GLN A 184 -14.85 0.37 0.61
N GLU A 185 -15.06 -0.62 1.49
CA GLU A 185 -15.46 -0.37 2.89
C GLU A 185 -14.43 0.46 3.67
N LEU A 186 -13.14 0.32 3.31
CA LEU A 186 -12.02 1.05 3.90
C LEU A 186 -11.61 2.31 3.10
N GLY A 187 -12.42 2.72 2.12
CA GLY A 187 -12.16 3.90 1.28
C GLY A 187 -10.99 3.73 0.30
N LEU A 188 -10.63 2.49 -0.03
CA LEU A 188 -9.52 2.11 -0.90
C LEU A 188 -9.99 1.54 -2.25
N GLU A 189 -9.08 1.59 -3.21
CA GLU A 189 -9.13 0.84 -4.46
C GLU A 189 -7.75 0.19 -4.68
N PHE A 190 -7.71 -1.13 -4.92
CA PHE A 190 -6.49 -1.78 -5.40
C PHE A 190 -6.43 -1.73 -6.93
N ARG A 191 -5.35 -1.17 -7.47
CA ARG A 191 -5.11 -1.07 -8.91
C ARG A 191 -3.87 -1.87 -9.31
N HIS A 192 -4.05 -2.90 -10.11
CA HIS A 192 -2.95 -3.73 -10.62
C HIS A 192 -1.87 -2.88 -11.31
N CYS A 193 -0.61 -3.13 -10.96
CA CYS A 193 0.54 -2.46 -11.55
C CYS A 193 1.02 -3.19 -12.81
N SER A 194 1.23 -2.45 -13.91
CA SER A 194 1.83 -3.03 -15.11
C SER A 194 3.34 -3.25 -14.94
N CYS A 195 3.90 -4.23 -15.66
CA CYS A 195 5.34 -4.47 -15.68
C CYS A 195 6.17 -3.27 -16.21
N GLU A 196 5.57 -2.34 -16.96
CA GLU A 196 6.25 -1.09 -17.35
C GLU A 196 6.44 -0.17 -16.13
N VAL A 197 5.37 0.02 -15.35
CA VAL A 197 5.38 0.83 -14.12
C VAL A 197 6.30 0.23 -13.07
N LEU A 198 6.22 -1.08 -12.82
CA LEU A 198 7.00 -1.77 -11.79
C LEU A 198 8.52 -1.83 -12.04
N ARG A 199 8.96 -1.64 -13.29
CA ARG A 199 10.39 -1.57 -13.66
C ARG A 199 10.96 -0.15 -13.64
N SER A 200 10.10 0.85 -13.46
CA SER A 200 10.45 2.27 -13.50
C SER A 200 10.37 2.94 -12.11
N ALA A 201 10.05 2.14 -11.08
CA ALA A 201 9.97 2.52 -9.66
C ALA A 201 11.14 1.90 -8.89
#